data_AF-A0A840C1Z2-F1
#
_entry.id   AF-A0A840C1Z2-F1
#
_cell.length_a   1.000
_cell.length_b   1.000
_cell.length_c   1.000
_cell.angle_alpha   90.00
_cell.angle_beta   90.00
_cell.angle_gamma   90.00
#
_symmetry.space_group_name_H-M   'P 1'
#
loop_
_entity.id
_entity.type
_entity.pdbx_description
1 polymer ?
#
loop_
_entity_poly.entity_id
_entity_poly.type
_entity_poly.pdbx_seq_one_letter_code
_entity_poly.pdbx_strand_id
1 'polypeptide(L)'
;MPKGFAARVTDPVVHPLPGLLTPGPGSPTVFIGGLPAWRGVTAAAAAAIQSAKTASETTIRAAEAATIAAAGTPGAPAAKAAEEAAKAAAATAMGSTITAAAGGADIHLCTTPLPIPPHGPGVVVDGSTTVLINDLAACRMGDTIVEAVGPPNKIAMGLPTVIIGP
;
A
#
# COMPACT_ATOMS: atom_id res chain seq x y z
N MET A 1 -17.72 0.08 -3.96
CA MET A 1 -16.67 -0.33 -4.93
C MET A 1 -17.30 -1.21 -5.99
N PRO A 2 -16.83 -1.23 -7.25
CA PRO A 2 -17.36 -2.16 -8.25
C PRO A 2 -16.93 -3.60 -7.96
N LYS A 3 -17.69 -4.56 -8.50
CA LYS A 3 -17.25 -5.96 -8.58
C LYS A 3 -15.94 -6.08 -9.35
N GLY A 4 -15.11 -7.07 -9.04
CA GLY A 4 -13.81 -7.26 -9.70
C GLY A 4 -13.30 -8.69 -9.63
N PHE A 5 -12.29 -8.99 -10.45
CA PHE A 5 -11.62 -10.29 -10.45
C PHE A 5 -10.87 -10.49 -9.14
N ALA A 6 -11.04 -11.65 -8.51
CA ALA A 6 -10.50 -11.93 -7.19
C ALA A 6 -8.97 -11.93 -7.17
N ALA A 7 -8.38 -11.18 -6.25
CA ALA A 7 -6.94 -11.09 -6.08
C ALA A 7 -6.40 -12.16 -5.12
N ARG A 8 -5.16 -12.58 -5.37
CA ARG A 8 -4.49 -13.68 -4.69
C ARG A 8 -3.03 -13.37 -4.50
N VAL A 9 -2.36 -14.16 -3.66
CA VAL A 9 -0.90 -14.12 -3.59
C VAL A 9 -0.30 -14.23 -5.00
N THR A 10 0.78 -13.50 -5.23
CA THR A 10 1.52 -13.41 -6.51
C THR A 10 0.79 -12.76 -7.68
N ASP A 11 -0.47 -12.33 -7.53
CA ASP A 11 -1.12 -11.58 -8.62
C ASP A 11 -0.40 -10.21 -8.81
N PRO A 12 -0.25 -9.73 -10.06
CA PRO A 12 0.44 -8.48 -10.37
C PRO A 12 -0.10 -7.23 -9.68
N VAL A 13 0.80 -6.33 -9.31
CA VAL A 13 0.51 -4.95 -8.87
C VAL A 13 1.15 -3.93 -9.82
N VAL A 14 0.70 -2.67 -9.78
CA VAL A 14 1.18 -1.62 -10.69
C VAL A 14 2.61 -1.19 -10.36
N HIS A 15 2.99 -1.14 -9.08
CA HIS A 15 4.35 -0.78 -8.71
C HIS A 15 5.35 -1.88 -9.08
N PRO A 16 6.50 -1.53 -9.69
CA PRO A 16 7.33 -2.49 -10.43
C PRO A 16 8.15 -3.43 -9.57
N LEU A 17 8.43 -3.09 -8.31
CA LEU A 17 9.33 -3.88 -7.44
C LEU A 17 8.61 -4.27 -6.14
N PRO A 18 8.28 -5.56 -5.93
CA PRO A 18 8.53 -6.73 -6.79
C PRO A 18 7.50 -6.93 -7.92
N GLY A 19 6.50 -6.05 -8.08
CA GLY A 19 5.49 -6.20 -9.14
C GLY A 19 4.39 -7.20 -8.85
N LEU A 20 4.38 -7.82 -7.66
CA LEU A 20 3.44 -8.88 -7.29
C LEU A 20 2.96 -8.73 -5.84
N LEU A 21 1.78 -9.24 -5.53
CA LEU A 21 1.27 -9.37 -4.16
C LEU A 21 2.12 -10.39 -3.36
N THR A 22 2.99 -9.88 -2.50
CA THR A 22 3.98 -10.61 -1.69
C THR A 22 4.52 -9.68 -0.60
N PRO A 23 4.99 -10.14 0.57
CA PRO A 23 5.10 -11.53 1.03
C PRO A 23 3.92 -12.03 1.86
N GLY A 24 2.84 -11.24 1.97
CA GLY A 24 1.63 -11.65 2.68
C GLY A 24 1.20 -13.09 2.33
N PRO A 25 0.88 -13.93 3.33
CA PRO A 25 0.65 -15.35 3.12
C PRO A 25 -0.65 -15.66 2.34
N GLY A 26 -1.55 -14.69 2.24
CA GLY A 26 -2.90 -14.91 1.78
C GLY A 26 -3.74 -15.66 2.82
N SER A 27 -4.97 -15.99 2.44
CA SER A 27 -5.87 -16.79 3.28
C SER A 27 -5.33 -18.21 3.49
N PRO A 28 -5.29 -18.71 4.74
CA PRO A 28 -4.92 -20.09 5.03
C PRO A 28 -6.00 -21.12 4.64
N THR A 29 -7.24 -20.68 4.38
CA THR A 29 -8.39 -21.57 4.19
C THR A 29 -9.14 -21.34 2.90
N VAL A 30 -8.97 -20.20 2.24
CA VAL A 30 -9.67 -19.86 1.00
C VAL A 30 -8.67 -19.72 -0.13
N PHE A 31 -8.74 -20.66 -1.06
CA PHE A 31 -7.92 -20.70 -2.26
C PHE A 31 -8.77 -20.35 -3.47
N ILE A 32 -8.26 -19.48 -4.33
CA ILE A 32 -8.93 -19.04 -5.56
C ILE A 32 -8.05 -19.47 -6.72
N GLY A 33 -8.55 -20.38 -7.56
CA GLY A 33 -7.73 -21.00 -8.62
C GLY A 33 -6.42 -21.61 -8.10
N GLY A 34 -6.46 -22.24 -6.92
CA GLY A 34 -5.32 -22.93 -6.31
C GLY A 34 -4.34 -22.06 -5.51
N LEU A 35 -4.49 -20.73 -5.51
CA LEU A 35 -3.62 -19.83 -4.72
C LEU A 35 -4.39 -19.18 -3.56
N PRO A 36 -3.75 -18.95 -2.40
CA PRO A 36 -4.33 -18.20 -1.28
C PRO A 36 -4.94 -16.87 -1.72
N ALA A 37 -6.20 -16.63 -1.34
CA ALA A 37 -6.87 -15.36 -1.61
C ALA A 37 -6.22 -14.22 -0.84
N TRP A 38 -6.03 -13.06 -1.47
CA TRP A 38 -5.45 -11.89 -0.81
C TRP A 38 -6.53 -11.13 -0.02
N ARG A 39 -6.20 -10.71 1.20
CA ARG A 39 -7.12 -10.08 2.15
C ARG A 39 -6.66 -8.69 2.51
N GLY A 40 -7.57 -7.73 2.39
CA GLY A 40 -7.40 -6.34 2.78
C GLY A 40 -7.80 -6.11 4.23
N VAL A 41 -7.48 -4.94 4.74
CA VAL A 41 -7.81 -4.57 6.13
C VAL A 41 -9.31 -4.37 6.31
N THR A 42 -9.74 -4.35 7.57
CA THR A 42 -11.12 -3.97 7.91
C THR A 42 -11.39 -2.50 7.55
N ALA A 43 -12.67 -2.13 7.41
CA ALA A 43 -13.05 -0.74 7.10
C ALA A 43 -12.54 0.27 8.15
N ALA A 44 -12.52 -0.13 9.43
CA ALA A 44 -12.00 0.71 10.52
C ALA A 44 -10.49 0.94 10.39
N ALA A 45 -9.73 -0.12 10.13
CA ALA A 45 -8.28 -0.02 9.90
C ALA A 45 -7.95 0.76 8.63
N ALA A 46 -8.73 0.58 7.56
CA ALA A 46 -8.60 1.36 6.33
C ALA A 46 -8.74 2.87 6.58
N ALA A 47 -9.75 3.29 7.34
CA ALA A 47 -9.94 4.70 7.67
C ALA A 47 -8.77 5.29 8.49
N ALA A 48 -8.27 4.54 9.48
CA ALA A 48 -7.12 4.95 10.26
C ALA A 48 -5.84 5.09 9.42
N ILE A 49 -5.57 4.11 8.55
CA ILE A 49 -4.40 4.10 7.65
C ILE A 49 -4.47 5.25 6.65
N GLN A 50 -5.64 5.52 6.05
CA GLN A 50 -5.82 6.62 5.09
C GLN A 50 -5.65 8.00 5.75
N SER A 51 -6.14 8.16 6.98
CA SER A 51 -5.92 9.38 7.78
C SER A 51 -4.43 9.61 8.05
N ALA A 52 -3.73 8.56 8.52
CA ALA A 52 -2.29 8.63 8.76
C ALA A 52 -1.49 8.92 7.47
N LYS A 53 -1.86 8.27 6.36
CA LYS A 53 -1.24 8.49 5.05
C LYS A 53 -1.37 9.94 4.60
N THR A 54 -2.56 10.54 4.77
CA THR A 54 -2.81 11.94 4.41
C THR A 54 -1.88 12.87 5.18
N ALA A 55 -1.75 12.71 6.50
CA ALA A 55 -0.85 13.51 7.32
C ALA A 55 0.63 13.31 6.92
N SER A 56 1.03 12.08 6.62
CA SER A 56 2.38 11.74 6.16
C SER A 56 2.70 12.39 4.81
N GLU A 57 1.76 12.34 3.86
CA GLU A 57 1.93 12.96 2.53
C GLU A 57 2.02 14.48 2.60
N THR A 58 1.25 15.14 3.47
CA THR A 58 1.38 16.59 3.67
C THR A 58 2.81 16.96 4.10
N THR A 59 3.39 16.18 5.03
CA THR A 59 4.76 16.40 5.50
C THR A 59 5.79 16.21 4.38
N ILE A 60 5.67 15.13 3.61
CA ILE A 60 6.58 14.85 2.48
C ILE A 60 6.49 15.96 1.42
N ARG A 61 5.28 16.35 1.02
CA ARG A 61 5.08 17.38 -0.01
C ARG A 61 5.64 18.74 0.42
N ALA A 62 5.53 19.09 1.70
CA ALA A 62 6.14 20.31 2.23
C ALA A 62 7.66 20.29 2.13
N ALA A 63 8.29 19.16 2.46
CA ALA A 63 9.73 18.94 2.32
C ALA A 63 10.18 19.00 0.84
N GLU A 64 9.45 18.34 -0.07
CA GLU A 64 9.74 18.39 -1.51
C GLU A 64 9.62 19.80 -2.08
N ALA A 65 8.59 20.56 -1.65
CA ALA A 65 8.43 21.96 -2.04
C ALA A 65 9.60 22.83 -1.55
N ALA A 66 10.11 22.58 -0.33
CA ALA A 66 11.28 23.28 0.20
C ALA A 66 12.54 23.00 -0.63
N THR A 67 12.77 21.76 -1.04
CA THR A 67 13.88 21.40 -1.95
C THR A 67 13.75 22.12 -3.28
N ILE A 68 12.55 22.14 -3.87
CA ILE A 68 12.29 22.85 -5.13
C ILE A 68 12.59 24.35 -4.97
N ALA A 69 12.14 24.97 -3.88
CA ALA A 69 12.37 26.39 -3.61
C ALA A 69 13.86 26.73 -3.39
N ALA A 70 14.63 25.80 -2.81
CA ALA A 70 16.06 25.98 -2.58
C ALA A 70 16.93 25.69 -3.81
N ALA A 71 16.36 25.19 -4.91
CA ALA A 71 17.11 24.80 -6.10
C ALA A 71 17.96 25.97 -6.65
N GLY A 72 19.23 25.69 -6.96
CA GLY A 72 20.18 26.69 -7.46
C GLY A 72 20.77 27.63 -6.39
N THR A 73 20.34 27.52 -5.12
CA THR A 73 20.93 28.27 -4.00
C THR A 73 21.98 27.43 -3.27
N PRO A 74 22.90 28.06 -2.48
CA PRO A 74 23.79 27.32 -1.58
C PRO A 74 23.07 26.44 -0.55
N GLY A 75 21.78 26.70 -0.28
CA GLY A 75 20.96 25.92 0.65
C GLY A 75 20.37 24.63 0.07
N ALA A 76 20.47 24.41 -1.24
CA ALA A 76 19.87 23.23 -1.91
C ALA A 76 20.28 21.88 -1.28
N PRO A 77 21.57 21.64 -0.93
CA PRO A 77 21.97 20.37 -0.32
C PRO A 77 21.32 20.13 1.04
N ALA A 78 21.17 21.18 1.86
CA ALA A 78 20.55 21.07 3.18
C ALA A 78 19.04 20.80 3.08
N ALA A 79 18.35 21.47 2.14
CA ALA A 79 16.94 21.23 1.88
C ALA A 79 16.70 19.79 1.40
N LYS A 80 17.54 19.29 0.49
CA LYS A 80 17.43 17.90 0.02
C LYS A 80 17.70 16.89 1.13
N ALA A 81 18.69 17.12 1.99
CA ALA A 81 18.94 16.25 3.14
C ALA A 81 17.74 16.22 4.12
N ALA A 82 17.11 17.38 4.35
CA ALA A 82 15.90 17.46 5.18
C ALA A 82 14.70 16.74 4.54
N GLU A 83 14.54 16.82 3.22
CA GLU A 83 13.51 16.09 2.49
C GLU A 83 13.67 14.56 2.62
N GLU A 84 14.87 14.05 2.39
CA GLU A 84 15.16 12.61 2.51
C GLU A 84 14.98 12.13 3.96
N ALA A 85 15.36 12.94 4.95
CA ALA A 85 15.10 12.64 6.36
C ALA A 85 13.59 12.61 6.68
N ALA A 86 12.80 13.53 6.14
CA ALA A 86 11.35 13.54 6.30
C ALA A 86 10.70 12.31 5.65
N LYS A 87 11.15 11.91 4.46
CA LYS A 87 10.70 10.68 3.78
C LYS A 87 11.05 9.42 4.57
N ALA A 88 12.25 9.33 5.14
CA ALA A 88 12.68 8.22 5.99
C ALA A 88 11.85 8.12 7.28
N ALA A 89 11.59 9.24 7.94
CA ALA A 89 10.74 9.29 9.14
C ALA A 89 9.30 8.88 8.82
N ALA A 90 8.74 9.41 7.73
CA ALA A 90 7.41 9.05 7.23
C ALA A 90 7.28 7.55 6.92
N ALA A 91 8.25 6.98 6.20
CA ALA A 91 8.25 5.55 5.88
C ALA A 91 8.29 4.66 7.13
N THR A 92 9.08 5.05 8.13
CA THR A 92 9.17 4.31 9.40
C THR A 92 7.86 4.39 10.19
N ALA A 93 7.28 5.59 10.31
CA ALA A 93 6.05 5.83 11.05
C ALA A 93 4.84 5.13 10.37
N MET A 94 4.70 5.30 9.06
CA MET A 94 3.63 4.65 8.30
C MET A 94 3.82 3.14 8.23
N GLY A 95 5.05 2.64 8.10
CA GLY A 95 5.32 1.20 8.11
C GLY A 95 4.93 0.55 9.44
N SER A 96 5.19 1.23 10.55
CA SER A 96 4.75 0.79 11.88
C SER A 96 3.22 0.81 12.01
N THR A 97 2.58 1.88 11.50
CA THR A 97 1.11 2.01 11.48
C THR A 97 0.45 0.90 10.68
N ILE A 98 0.94 0.63 9.48
CA ILE A 98 0.42 -0.42 8.59
C ILE A 98 0.56 -1.78 9.24
N THR A 99 1.74 -2.09 9.79
CA THR A 99 2.00 -3.39 10.42
C THR A 99 1.09 -3.61 11.63
N ALA A 100 0.91 -2.59 12.47
CA ALA A 100 0.06 -2.67 13.65
C ALA A 100 -1.44 -2.75 13.29
N ALA A 101 -1.88 -2.00 12.27
CA ALA A 101 -3.28 -1.92 11.86
C ALA A 101 -3.72 -3.06 10.92
N ALA A 102 -2.78 -3.84 10.37
CA ALA A 102 -3.09 -4.93 9.43
C ALA A 102 -4.06 -5.94 10.02
N GLY A 103 -3.96 -6.25 11.33
CA GLY A 103 -4.93 -7.09 12.02
C GLY A 103 -5.12 -8.48 11.40
N GLY A 104 -4.06 -9.04 10.79
CA GLY A 104 -4.09 -10.32 10.07
C GLY A 104 -4.34 -10.21 8.56
N ALA A 105 -4.60 -9.00 8.04
CA ALA A 105 -4.61 -8.72 6.60
C ALA A 105 -3.24 -8.94 5.97
N ASP A 106 -3.25 -9.19 4.66
CA ASP A 106 -2.04 -9.47 3.92
C ASP A 106 -1.29 -8.16 3.61
N ILE A 107 -0.01 -8.15 3.98
CA ILE A 107 0.87 -7.00 3.77
C ILE A 107 1.72 -7.24 2.51
N HIS A 108 1.59 -6.34 1.54
CA HIS A 108 2.47 -6.24 0.39
C HIS A 108 3.74 -5.49 0.78
N LEU A 109 4.91 -5.94 0.33
CA LEU A 109 6.16 -5.20 0.46
C LEU A 109 6.55 -4.61 -0.89
N CYS A 110 6.51 -3.29 -1.00
CA CYS A 110 6.99 -2.58 -2.17
C CYS A 110 8.41 -2.07 -1.92
N THR A 111 9.33 -2.48 -2.79
CA THR A 111 10.74 -2.09 -2.73
C THR A 111 11.09 -1.01 -3.75
N THR A 112 10.08 -0.47 -4.45
CA THR A 112 10.23 0.67 -5.37
C THR A 112 10.78 1.89 -4.59
N PRO A 113 11.91 2.48 -4.98
CA PRO A 113 12.48 3.64 -4.30
C PRO A 113 11.69 4.94 -4.53
N LEU A 114 11.63 5.80 -3.50
CA LEU A 114 11.22 7.21 -3.61
C LEU A 114 12.43 8.15 -3.44
N PRO A 115 13.29 8.24 -4.46
CA PRO A 115 14.75 8.31 -4.31
C PRO A 115 15.34 7.45 -3.18
N ILE A 116 15.17 7.81 -1.90
CA ILE A 116 15.33 6.96 -0.70
C ILE A 116 14.30 7.46 0.33
N PRO A 117 13.58 6.61 1.09
CA PRO A 117 13.61 5.15 1.19
C PRO A 117 12.66 4.43 0.20
N PRO A 118 12.65 3.09 0.15
CA PRO A 118 11.60 2.33 -0.53
C PRO A 118 10.20 2.62 0.00
N HIS A 119 9.19 2.41 -0.84
CA HIS A 119 7.78 2.59 -0.47
C HIS A 119 7.36 1.81 0.78
N GLY A 120 7.93 0.61 0.99
CA GLY A 120 7.79 -0.16 2.22
C GLY A 120 6.53 -1.04 2.25
N PRO A 121 6.06 -1.42 3.46
CA PRO A 121 4.88 -2.25 3.59
C PRO A 121 3.63 -1.51 3.12
N GLY A 122 2.65 -2.24 2.61
CA GLY A 122 1.37 -1.72 2.18
C GLY A 122 0.25 -2.73 2.35
N VAL A 123 -0.97 -2.22 2.54
CA VAL A 123 -2.18 -3.03 2.70
C VAL A 123 -3.28 -2.53 1.79
N VAL A 124 -4.19 -3.42 1.40
CA VAL A 124 -5.36 -3.06 0.63
C VAL A 124 -6.40 -2.42 1.55
N VAL A 125 -6.81 -1.19 1.25
CA VAL A 125 -7.70 -0.38 2.12
C VAL A 125 -9.13 -0.25 1.60
N ASP A 126 -9.39 -0.70 0.37
CA ASP A 126 -10.67 -0.56 -0.33
C ASP A 126 -11.15 -1.92 -0.88
N GLY A 127 -10.84 -3.01 -0.19
CA GLY A 127 -11.34 -4.35 -0.52
C GLY A 127 -12.88 -4.48 -0.51
N SER A 128 -13.39 -5.70 -0.68
CA SER A 128 -14.83 -5.94 -0.66
C SER A 128 -15.46 -5.58 0.69
N THR A 129 -16.60 -4.88 0.61
CA THR A 129 -17.44 -4.50 1.77
C THR A 129 -18.49 -5.54 2.11
N THR A 130 -18.74 -6.51 1.22
CA THR A 130 -19.77 -7.54 1.37
C THR A 130 -19.23 -8.96 1.40
N VAL A 131 -18.00 -9.19 0.92
CA VAL A 131 -17.34 -10.49 0.91
C VAL A 131 -16.13 -10.44 1.81
N LEU A 132 -16.20 -11.20 2.91
CA LEU A 132 -15.10 -11.35 3.85
C LEU A 132 -14.46 -12.73 3.69
N ILE A 133 -13.13 -12.77 3.78
CA ILE A 133 -12.31 -13.98 3.82
C ILE A 133 -11.50 -13.93 5.10
N ASN A 134 -11.79 -14.87 6.02
CA ASN A 134 -11.25 -14.85 7.39
C ASN A 134 -11.50 -13.50 8.09
N ASP A 135 -12.75 -13.03 8.03
CA ASP A 135 -13.20 -11.76 8.63
C ASP A 135 -12.52 -10.48 8.10
N LEU A 136 -11.77 -10.61 7.00
CA LEU A 136 -11.03 -9.53 6.34
C LEU A 136 -11.57 -9.30 4.93
N ALA A 137 -11.43 -8.08 4.41
CA ALA A 137 -12.02 -7.70 3.14
C ALA A 137 -11.39 -8.51 1.99
N ALA A 138 -12.19 -9.19 1.17
CA ALA A 138 -11.66 -9.93 0.03
C ALA A 138 -11.18 -8.96 -1.07
N CYS A 139 -9.95 -9.13 -1.55
CA CYS A 139 -9.35 -8.19 -2.52
C CYS A 139 -9.65 -8.55 -3.98
N ARG A 140 -9.58 -7.54 -4.84
CA ARG A 140 -9.91 -7.58 -6.26
C ARG A 140 -8.88 -6.81 -7.08
N MET A 141 -8.85 -7.11 -8.39
CA MET A 141 -8.25 -6.23 -9.38
C MET A 141 -8.82 -4.80 -9.26
N GLY A 142 -7.92 -3.82 -9.23
CA GLY A 142 -8.25 -2.39 -9.12
C GLY A 142 -8.27 -1.83 -7.70
N ASP A 143 -8.34 -2.70 -6.68
CA ASP A 143 -8.22 -2.29 -5.28
C ASP A 143 -6.84 -1.64 -5.03
N THR A 144 -6.83 -0.65 -4.16
CA THR A 144 -5.73 0.23 -3.81
C THR A 144 -4.93 -0.31 -2.65
N ILE A 145 -3.63 -0.44 -2.86
CA ILE A 145 -2.65 -0.76 -1.83
C ILE A 145 -2.06 0.56 -1.34
N VAL A 146 -2.30 0.90 -0.08
CA VAL A 146 -1.66 2.05 0.57
C VAL A 146 -0.34 1.58 1.17
N GLU A 147 0.75 2.05 0.56
CA GLU A 147 2.13 1.80 0.98
C GLU A 147 2.62 2.90 1.93
N ALA A 148 3.65 2.60 2.72
CA ALA A 148 4.13 3.50 3.76
C ALA A 148 4.51 4.88 3.19
N VAL A 149 5.24 4.92 2.08
CA VAL A 149 5.50 6.12 1.28
C VAL A 149 5.32 5.83 -0.21
N GLY A 150 5.42 6.87 -1.03
CA GLY A 150 5.17 6.76 -2.47
C GLY A 150 3.69 6.94 -2.85
N PRO A 151 3.41 7.01 -4.17
CA PRO A 151 2.06 7.13 -4.70
C PRO A 151 1.21 5.89 -4.40
N PRO A 152 -0.13 5.95 -4.55
CA PRO A 152 -0.98 4.79 -4.39
C PRO A 152 -0.66 3.68 -5.40
N ASN A 153 -0.50 2.45 -4.93
CA ASN A 153 -0.36 1.26 -5.77
C ASN A 153 -1.75 0.61 -5.99
N LYS A 154 -1.86 -0.23 -7.03
CA LYS A 154 -3.09 -0.95 -7.35
C LYS A 154 -2.81 -2.39 -7.71
N ILE A 155 -3.75 -3.27 -7.37
CA ILE A 155 -3.78 -4.65 -7.88
C ILE A 155 -4.09 -4.59 -9.37
N ALA A 156 -3.12 -4.98 -10.20
CA ALA A 156 -3.21 -4.87 -11.65
C ALA A 156 -4.00 -6.02 -12.29
N MET A 157 -4.06 -7.18 -11.63
CA MET A 157 -4.77 -8.35 -12.13
C MET A 157 -5.32 -9.21 -10.98
N GLY A 158 -6.38 -9.96 -11.25
CA GLY A 158 -6.90 -11.03 -10.40
C GLY A 158 -7.37 -12.19 -11.27
N LEU A 159 -7.86 -13.28 -10.67
CA LEU A 159 -8.33 -14.45 -11.41
C LEU A 159 -9.65 -14.16 -12.16
N PRO A 160 -9.69 -14.17 -13.52
CA PRO A 160 -10.86 -13.73 -14.27
C PRO A 160 -12.11 -14.61 -14.10
N THR A 161 -11.95 -15.85 -13.67
CA THR A 161 -13.05 -16.80 -13.48
C THR A 161 -13.74 -16.68 -12.12
N VAL A 162 -13.23 -15.84 -11.21
CA VAL A 162 -13.82 -15.62 -9.89
C VAL A 162 -14.05 -14.13 -9.69
N ILE A 163 -15.32 -13.74 -9.59
CA ILE A 163 -15.75 -12.34 -9.44
C ILE A 163 -16.21 -12.13 -8.01
N ILE A 164 -15.60 -11.16 -7.32
CA ILE A 164 -15.98 -10.74 -5.97
C ILE A 164 -16.81 -9.46 -6.08
N GLY A 165 -17.88 -9.41 -5.29
CA GLY A 165 -18.81 -8.30 -5.20
C GLY A 165 -18.23 -7.03 -4.56
N PRO A 166 -19.06 -5.98 -4.40
CA PRO A 166 -18.68 -4.72 -3.77
C PRO A 166 -18.09 -4.88 -2.37
#